data_AF-A0A926MWJ7-F1
#
_entry.id   AF-A0A926MWJ7-F1
#
_cell.length_a   1.000
_cell.length_b   1.000
_cell.length_c   1.000
_cell.angle_alpha   90.00
_cell.angle_beta   90.00
_cell.angle_gamma   90.00
#
_symmetry.space_group_name_H-M   'P 1'
#
loop_
_entity.id
_entity.type
_entity.pdbx_description
1 polymer ?
#
loop_
_entity_poly.entity_id
_entity_poly.type
_entity_poly.pdbx_seq_one_letter_code
_entity_poly.pdbx_strand_id
1 'polypeptide(L)' 'MNKLTTVVGLSFAIFFLIGLATTLTRSMMIGFIDVIPVYLLMGIAIAMMIYEAFFDKS' A
#
# COMPACT_ATOMS: atom_id res chain seq x y z
N MET A 1 7.23 -20.16 1.37
CA MET A 1 6.08 -19.86 0.50
C MET A 1 6.49 -19.95 -0.97
N ASN A 2 5.63 -20.47 -1.85
CA ASN A 2 5.90 -20.45 -3.28
C ASN A 2 5.94 -18.99 -3.76
N LYS A 3 6.92 -18.62 -4.59
CA LYS A 3 7.06 -17.24 -5.09
C LYS A 3 5.79 -16.77 -5.81
N LEU A 4 5.10 -17.69 -6.49
CA LEU A 4 3.82 -17.42 -7.14
C LEU A 4 2.74 -16.99 -6.13
N THR A 5 2.64 -17.66 -4.99
CA THR A 5 1.68 -17.33 -3.92
C THR A 5 1.99 -15.96 -3.30
N THR A 6 3.28 -15.63 -3.10
CA THR A 6 3.70 -14.32 -2.60
C THR A 6 3.34 -13.21 -3.58
N VAL A 7 3.62 -13.38 -4.88
CA VAL A 7 3.32 -12.37 -5.92
C VAL A 7 1.81 -12.14 -6.03
N VAL A 8 1.02 -13.21 -6.03
CA VAL A 8 -0.45 -13.11 -6.09
C VAL A 8 -0.98 -12.39 -4.85
N GLY A 9 -0.59 -12.82 -3.64
CA GLY A 9 -1.03 -12.17 -2.40
C GLY A 9 -0.62 -10.70 -2.30
N LEU A 10 0.62 -10.38 -2.68
CA LEU A 10 1.13 -9.01 -2.69
C LEU A 10 0.38 -8.13 -3.68
N SER A 11 0.05 -8.65 -4.88
CA SER A 11 -0.72 -7.89 -5.87
C SER A 11 -2.10 -7.49 -5.34
N PHE A 12 -2.81 -8.41 -4.68
CA PHE A 12 -4.10 -8.11 -4.03
C PHE A 12 -3.95 -7.08 -2.90
N ALA A 13 -2.92 -7.20 -2.07
CA ALA A 13 -2.66 -6.26 -0.98
C ALA A 13 -2.36 -4.84 -1.50
N ILE A 14 -1.55 -4.72 -2.56
CA ILE A 14 -1.26 -3.43 -3.20
C ILE A 14 -2.54 -2.80 -3.78
N PHE A 15 -3.36 -3.58 -4.51
CA PHE A 15 -4.63 -3.09 -5.03
C PHE A 15 -5.56 -2.59 -3.92
N PHE A 16 -5.64 -3.34 -2.81
CA PHE A 16 -6.44 -2.95 -1.66
C PHE A 16 -5.96 -1.63 -1.05
N LEU A 17 -4.66 -1.49 -0.80
CA LEU A 17 -4.08 -0.27 -0.22
C LEU A 17 -4.27 0.96 -1.12
N ILE A 18 -4.13 0.80 -2.44
CA ILE A 18 -4.40 1.90 -3.39
C ILE A 18 -5.89 2.29 -3.36
N GLY A 19 -6.79 1.31 -3.28
CA GLY A 19 -8.24 1.54 -3.11
C GLY A 19 -8.58 2.28 -1.80
N LEU A 20 -7.92 1.94 -0.70
CA LEU A 20 -8.05 2.66 0.57
C LEU A 20 -7.53 4.10 0.45
N ALA A 21 -6.34 4.30 -0.12
CA ALA A 21 -5.76 5.64 -0.27
C ALA A 21 -6.68 6.57 -1.08
N THR A 22 -7.29 6.07 -2.15
CA THR A 22 -8.20 6.84 -3.01
C THR A 22 -9.54 7.15 -2.34
N THR A 23 -10.09 6.25 -1.54
CA THR A 23 -11.34 6.49 -0.79
C THR A 23 -11.14 7.44 0.39
N LEU A 24 -10.02 7.33 1.12
CA LEU A 24 -9.67 8.30 2.17
C LEU A 24 -9.51 9.70 1.56
N THR A 25 -8.82 9.82 0.43
CA THR A 25 -8.62 11.10 -0.26
C THR A 25 -9.93 11.76 -0.71
N ARG A 26 -10.95 10.95 -1.04
CA ARG A 26 -12.28 11.44 -1.47
C ARG A 26 -13.24 11.69 -0.30
N SER A 27 -12.79 11.52 0.94
CA SER A 27 -13.57 11.84 2.13
C SER A 27 -13.85 13.34 2.19
N MET A 28 -15.10 13.70 2.49
CA MET A 28 -15.56 15.10 2.68
C MET A 28 -14.76 15.84 3.77
N MET A 29 -14.06 15.13 4.63
CA MET A 29 -13.29 15.66 5.75
C MET A 29 -11.83 16.01 5.40
N ILE A 30 -11.32 15.59 4.23
CA ILE A 30 -9.89 15.68 3.87
C ILE A 30 -9.67 16.78 2.82
N GLY A 31 -8.90 17.82 3.19
CA GLY A 31 -8.47 18.90 2.29
C GLY A 31 -7.24 18.53 1.45
N PHE A 32 -6.88 19.37 0.47
CA PHE A 32 -5.77 19.10 -0.47
C PHE A 32 -4.40 18.87 0.20
N ILE A 33 -4.12 19.55 1.31
CA ILE A 33 -2.88 19.37 2.06
C ILE A 33 -2.91 18.08 2.90
N ASP A 34 -4.10 17.65 3.32
CA ASP A 34 -4.28 16.45 4.14
C ASP A 34 -4.11 15.15 3.34
N VAL A 35 -4.12 15.24 2.01
CA VAL A 35 -3.88 14.09 1.12
C VAL A 35 -2.40 13.71 1.02
N ILE A 36 -1.52 14.68 1.18
CA ILE A 36 -0.06 14.50 1.08
C ILE A 36 0.46 13.46 2.09
N PRO A 37 0.16 13.57 3.41
CA PRO A 37 0.61 12.56 4.36
C PRO A 37 -0.03 11.19 4.10
N VAL A 38 -1.26 11.13 3.58
CA VAL A 38 -1.92 9.86 3.24
C VAL A 38 -1.15 9.13 2.14
N TYR A 39 -0.83 9.81 1.02
CA TYR A 39 -0.06 9.17 -0.05
C TYR A 39 1.36 8.78 0.39
N LEU A 40 1.99 9.58 1.24
CA LEU A 40 3.31 9.27 1.76
C LEU A 40 3.30 8.01 2.64
N LEU A 41 2.39 7.93 3.60
CA LEU A 41 2.26 6.78 4.50
C LEU A 41 1.89 5.51 3.74
N MET A 42 0.95 5.62 2.79
CA MET A 42 0.53 4.49 1.97
C MET A 42 1.64 4.01 1.03
N GLY A 43 2.42 4.94 0.46
CA GLY A 43 3.58 4.61 -0.37
C GLY A 43 4.68 3.89 0.42
N ILE A 44 4.98 4.37 1.63
CA ILE A 44 5.95 3.73 2.53
C ILE A 44 5.46 2.34 2.96
N ALA A 45 4.18 2.19 3.30
CA ALA A 45 3.61 0.89 3.67
C ALA A 45 3.72 -0.14 2.53
N ILE A 46 3.43 0.26 1.29
CA ILE A 46 3.62 -0.61 0.11
C ILE A 46 5.10 -0.97 -0.07
N ALA A 47 6.01 0.00 0.08
CA ALA A 47 7.45 -0.23 -0.04
C ALA A 47 7.97 -1.22 1.00
N MET A 48 7.54 -1.09 2.26
CA MET A 48 7.89 -2.04 3.33
C MET A 48 7.34 -3.44 3.06
N MET A 49 6.11 -3.54 2.57
CA MET A 49 5.50 -4.84 2.22
C MET A 49 6.26 -5.55 1.08
N ILE A 50 6.70 -4.79 0.07
CA ILE A 50 7.53 -5.29 -1.03
C ILE A 50 8.91 -5.70 -0.50
N TYR A 51 9.49 -4.89 0.39
CA TYR A 51 10.77 -5.18 1.02
C TYR A 51 10.71 -6.49 1.81
N GLU A 52 9.70 -6.67 2.66
CA GLU A 52 9.50 -7.91 3.42
C GLU A 52 9.22 -9.11 2.52
N ALA A 53 8.43 -8.93 1.45
CA ALA A 53 8.06 -10.03 0.57
C ALA A 53 9.23 -10.56 -0.31
N PHE A 54 10.22 -9.72 -0.62
CA PHE A 54 11.29 -10.04 -1.57
C PHE A 54 12.71 -9.95 -1.03
N PHE A 55 12.98 -9.02 -0.13
CA PHE A 55 14.33 -8.67 0.33
C PHE A 55 14.61 -9.13 1.76
N ASP A 56 13.60 -9.09 2.64
CA ASP A 56 13.73 -9.71 3.97
C ASP A 56 13.51 -11.22 3.84
N LYS A 57 14.62 -11.94 3.71
CA LYS A 57 14.64 -13.39 3.51
C LYS A 57 15.23 -14.06 4.75
N SER A 58 14.53 -13.93 5.87
CA SER A 58 14.72 -14.76 7.07
C SER A 58 13.97 -16.08 6.89
#